data_AF-V5BBJ2-F1
#
_entry.id   AF-V5BBJ2-F1
#
_cell.length_a   1.000
_cell.length_b   1.000
_cell.length_c   1.000
_cell.angle_alpha   90.00
_cell.angle_beta   90.00
_cell.angle_gamma   90.00
#
_symmetry.space_group_name_H-M   'P 1'
#
loop_
_entity.id
_entity.type
_entity.pdbx_description
1 polymer ?
#
loop_
_entity_poly.entity_id
_entity_poly.type
_entity_poly.pdbx_seq_one_letter_code
_entity_poly.pdbx_strand_id
1 'polypeptide(L)'
;MKPQITATVHNLFYRKITRYGFCLVLGYLLSGCATQPGPVATEGATTSRALILAVWDFDNNSMAGGDVDYLSKALSEMLITDLSQVSDMRLVERVNLRAALEEQHLSTSQLASDETRLKLGRIAGANLLAFGSYMAMAGQVRIDVRVVDAETSLVKFSEATSGSPQDAAKQMQTIAVHLASKLDASVISGKENATDMMLWKRYEEGISLMDKHLYEPAITIFKEILQANPSFAAAEKQIKLALELQTRQ
;
A
#
# COMPACT_ATOMS: atom_id res chain seq x y z
N MET A 1 51.09 -22.14 -61.27
CA MET A 1 50.42 -21.10 -60.47
C MET A 1 51.19 -20.89 -59.17
N LYS A 2 51.84 -19.72 -59.04
CA LYS A 2 52.17 -19.02 -57.77
C LYS A 2 50.84 -18.45 -57.17
N PRO A 3 50.80 -17.73 -56.02
CA PRO A 3 51.82 -17.42 -55.00
C PRO A 3 51.32 -17.60 -53.51
N GLN A 4 52.21 -17.76 -52.51
CA GLN A 4 52.69 -16.75 -51.50
C GLN A 4 51.67 -16.38 -50.38
N ILE A 5 51.99 -16.00 -49.13
CA ILE A 5 53.16 -15.28 -48.56
C ILE A 5 53.11 -15.37 -47.01
N THR A 6 54.27 -15.59 -46.36
CA THR A 6 54.88 -14.88 -45.19
C THR A 6 54.02 -14.41 -43.99
N ALA A 7 54.48 -14.24 -42.74
CA ALA A 7 55.80 -13.88 -42.22
C ALA A 7 55.73 -13.96 -40.67
N THR A 8 56.72 -14.55 -39.99
CA THR A 8 57.76 -13.82 -39.22
C THR A 8 57.58 -13.96 -37.72
N VAL A 9 58.26 -14.99 -37.20
CA VAL A 9 58.75 -15.07 -35.82
C VAL A 9 60.18 -14.51 -35.85
N HIS A 10 60.41 -13.38 -35.21
CA HIS A 10 61.75 -12.90 -34.88
C HIS A 10 61.63 -12.04 -33.60
N ASN A 11 62.08 -12.56 -32.45
CA ASN A 11 63.46 -12.45 -31.97
C ASN A 11 63.69 -11.09 -31.27
N LEU A 12 63.92 -11.14 -29.96
CA LEU A 12 65.14 -10.67 -29.29
C LEU A 12 64.84 -10.52 -27.78
N PHE A 13 65.19 -11.52 -26.96
CA PHE A 13 66.48 -11.59 -26.24
C PHE A 13 66.72 -10.36 -25.35
N TYR A 14 66.56 -10.47 -24.03
CA TYR A 14 67.59 -10.91 -23.05
C TYR A 14 68.83 -10.00 -22.96
N ARG A 15 69.15 -9.59 -21.71
CA ARG A 15 70.36 -8.89 -21.16
C ARG A 15 70.04 -7.46 -20.70
N LYS A 16 70.39 -6.99 -19.49
CA LYS A 16 71.54 -7.19 -18.57
C LYS A 16 71.06 -6.87 -17.13
N ILE A 17 71.33 -7.69 -16.11
CA ILE A 17 72.55 -7.73 -15.28
C ILE A 17 72.79 -6.41 -14.52
N THR A 18 72.44 -6.32 -13.23
CA THR A 18 73.30 -6.51 -12.03
C THR A 18 74.29 -5.38 -11.75
N ARG A 19 74.25 -4.89 -10.50
CA ARG A 19 75.33 -4.31 -9.66
C ARG A 19 75.24 -2.82 -9.32
N TYR A 20 75.75 -2.55 -8.11
CA TYR A 20 76.00 -1.29 -7.41
C TYR A 20 74.76 -0.70 -6.72
N GLY A 21 74.69 -0.55 -5.41
CA GLY A 21 75.72 -0.59 -4.38
C GLY A 21 75.52 0.61 -3.45
N PHE A 22 75.41 0.34 -2.16
CA PHE A 22 76.02 1.14 -1.10
C PHE A 22 75.68 2.65 -1.06
N CYS A 23 74.69 3.03 -0.25
CA CYS A 23 74.67 4.34 0.41
C CYS A 23 73.98 4.20 1.78
N LEU A 24 74.78 3.88 2.80
CA LEU A 24 74.55 4.30 4.18
C LEU A 24 74.62 5.83 4.23
N VAL A 25 73.68 6.46 4.94
CA VAL A 25 73.92 7.50 5.98
C VAL A 25 72.60 8.24 6.31
N LEU A 26 72.23 8.15 7.59
CA LEU A 26 71.49 9.08 8.47
C LEU A 26 70.29 9.88 7.91
N GLY A 27 69.12 9.59 8.48
CA GLY A 27 67.96 10.50 8.52
C GLY A 27 67.05 10.16 9.70
N TYR A 28 67.32 10.80 10.85
CA TYR A 28 66.55 10.73 12.09
C TYR A 28 65.11 11.28 11.92
N LEU A 29 64.18 10.71 12.67
CA LEU A 29 62.94 11.30 13.21
C LEU A 29 61.96 11.92 12.21
N LEU A 30 60.89 11.17 11.88
CA LEU A 30 59.51 11.67 11.79
C LEU A 30 58.58 10.45 11.82
N SER A 31 58.16 10.01 13.02
CA SER A 31 57.00 9.11 13.18
C SER A 31 55.74 9.88 12.79
N GLY A 32 55.47 9.96 11.50
CA GLY A 32 54.15 10.28 10.97
C GLY A 32 53.26 9.06 11.13
N CYS A 33 52.30 9.12 12.04
CA CYS A 33 51.16 8.20 12.03
C CYS A 33 50.39 8.43 10.73
N ALA A 34 50.65 7.60 9.71
CA ALA A 34 49.79 7.49 8.55
C ALA A 34 48.53 6.71 8.98
N THR A 35 47.56 7.41 9.55
CA THR A 35 46.18 6.91 9.68
C THR A 35 45.61 6.78 8.27
N GLN A 36 45.55 5.54 7.76
CA GLN A 36 44.77 5.27 6.56
C GLN A 36 43.29 5.52 6.90
N PRO A 37 42.55 6.35 6.14
CA PRO A 37 41.11 6.38 6.26
C PRO A 37 40.59 5.01 5.83
N GLY A 38 40.02 4.26 6.78
CA GLY A 38 39.38 2.99 6.50
C GLY A 38 38.26 3.18 5.47
N PRO A 39 37.91 2.12 4.71
CA PRO A 39 36.78 2.19 3.79
C PRO A 39 35.54 2.58 4.59
N VAL A 40 35.01 3.76 4.32
CA VAL A 40 33.70 4.18 4.82
C VAL A 40 32.72 3.23 4.17
N ALA A 41 32.30 2.22 4.94
CA ALA A 41 31.14 1.42 4.60
C ALA A 41 30.00 2.41 4.41
N THR A 42 29.65 2.64 3.14
CA THR A 42 28.43 3.34 2.79
C THR A 42 27.33 2.32 3.09
N GLU A 43 26.93 2.24 4.35
CA GLU A 43 25.66 1.65 4.71
C GLU A 43 24.61 2.50 3.99
N GLY A 44 24.20 2.02 2.82
CA GLY A 44 22.95 2.43 2.21
C GLY A 44 21.87 2.02 3.18
N ALA A 45 21.57 2.90 4.14
CA ALA A 45 20.37 2.84 4.95
C ALA A 45 19.22 2.84 3.96
N THR A 46 18.75 1.63 3.64
CA THR A 46 17.47 1.44 2.97
C THR A 46 16.46 1.79 4.05
N THR A 47 16.21 3.08 4.21
CA THR A 47 15.13 3.58 5.05
C THR A 47 13.87 2.96 4.47
N SER A 48 13.40 1.87 5.09
CA SER A 48 12.17 1.21 4.71
C SER A 48 11.08 2.28 4.72
N ARG A 49 10.61 2.65 3.53
CA ARG A 49 9.62 3.72 3.39
C ARG A 49 8.35 3.23 4.07
N ALA A 50 7.85 4.00 5.05
CA ALA A 50 6.60 3.68 5.72
C ALA A 50 5.50 3.40 4.68
N LEU A 51 4.78 2.29 4.84
CA LEU A 51 3.70 1.91 3.93
C LEU A 51 2.48 2.78 4.25
N ILE A 52 2.09 3.66 3.32
CA ILE A 52 0.93 4.53 3.46
C ILE A 52 -0.08 4.15 2.38
N LEU A 53 -1.09 3.39 2.77
CA LEU A 53 -2.09 2.84 1.87
C LEU A 53 -3.37 3.67 1.87
N ALA A 54 -3.82 4.07 0.69
CA ALA A 54 -5.19 4.53 0.47
C ALA A 54 -6.01 3.41 -0.19
N VAL A 55 -7.24 3.21 0.26
CA VAL A 55 -8.17 2.22 -0.29
C VAL A 55 -9.33 2.95 -0.95
N TRP A 56 -9.55 2.69 -2.24
CA TRP A 56 -10.71 3.19 -2.97
C TRP A 56 -11.95 2.35 -2.67
N ASP A 57 -13.12 2.98 -2.79
CA ASP A 57 -14.38 2.25 -2.86
C ASP A 57 -14.34 1.26 -4.03
N PHE A 58 -14.94 0.09 -3.84
CA PHE A 58 -14.88 -0.98 -4.81
C PHE A 58 -15.89 -0.74 -5.92
N ASP A 59 -15.46 -0.94 -7.17
CA ASP A 59 -16.31 -0.79 -8.35
C ASP A 59 -17.31 -1.98 -8.43
N ASN A 60 -18.61 -1.69 -8.52
CA ASN A 60 -19.65 -2.71 -8.71
C ASN A 60 -19.79 -3.06 -10.20
N ASN A 61 -19.34 -4.25 -10.59
CA ASN A 61 -19.42 -4.76 -11.96
C ASN A 61 -20.56 -5.78 -12.15
N SER A 62 -21.53 -5.82 -11.23
CA SER A 62 -22.68 -6.72 -11.30
C SER A 62 -23.68 -6.28 -12.38
N MET A 63 -24.25 -7.25 -13.11
CA MET A 63 -25.21 -6.96 -14.20
C MET A 63 -26.54 -6.38 -13.70
N ALA A 64 -26.92 -6.65 -12.45
CA ALA A 64 -28.06 -6.05 -11.78
C ALA A 64 -27.59 -5.40 -10.48
N GLY A 65 -27.56 -4.07 -10.44
CA GLY A 65 -27.40 -3.32 -9.19
C GLY A 65 -28.59 -3.57 -8.26
N GLY A 66 -28.38 -3.53 -6.95
CA GLY A 66 -29.41 -3.87 -5.97
C GLY A 66 -28.85 -4.20 -4.59
N ASP A 67 -29.28 -5.33 -4.02
CA ASP A 67 -29.00 -5.74 -2.63
C ASP A 67 -27.51 -5.83 -2.26
N VAL A 68 -26.62 -5.80 -3.24
CA VAL A 68 -25.16 -5.87 -3.09
C VAL A 68 -24.45 -4.52 -3.19
N ASP A 69 -25.14 -3.43 -3.53
CA ASP A 69 -24.50 -2.12 -3.79
C ASP A 69 -23.73 -1.60 -2.56
N TYR A 70 -24.22 -1.95 -1.36
CA TYR A 70 -23.55 -1.64 -0.10
C TYR A 70 -22.12 -2.22 -0.02
N LEU A 71 -21.82 -3.31 -0.72
CA LEU A 71 -20.50 -3.93 -0.72
C LEU A 71 -19.41 -3.00 -1.25
N SER A 72 -19.74 -2.03 -2.10
CA SER A 72 -18.75 -1.09 -2.66
C SER A 72 -17.90 -0.42 -1.57
N LYS A 73 -18.58 0.15 -0.58
CA LYS A 73 -17.99 0.90 0.51
C LYS A 73 -17.71 0.00 1.73
N ALA A 74 -18.51 -1.06 1.91
CA ALA A 74 -18.29 -1.99 3.01
C ALA A 74 -17.00 -2.79 2.82
N LEU A 75 -16.69 -3.25 1.60
CA LEU A 75 -15.45 -3.98 1.32
C LEU A 75 -14.21 -3.12 1.51
N SER A 76 -14.27 -1.82 1.15
CA SER A 76 -13.15 -0.90 1.38
C SER A 76 -12.93 -0.67 2.88
N GLU A 77 -13.99 -0.46 3.66
CA GLU A 77 -13.89 -0.30 5.11
C GLU A 77 -13.46 -1.61 5.83
N MET A 78 -13.91 -2.78 5.37
CA MET A 78 -13.43 -4.07 5.86
C MET A 78 -11.92 -4.18 5.66
N LEU A 79 -11.42 -3.89 4.46
CA LEU A 79 -9.99 -3.92 4.16
C LEU A 79 -9.21 -2.95 5.05
N ILE A 80 -9.72 -1.72 5.23
CA ILE A 80 -9.12 -0.71 6.11
C ILE A 80 -9.10 -1.23 7.56
N THR A 81 -10.20 -1.80 8.03
CA THR A 81 -10.31 -2.32 9.40
C THR A 81 -9.33 -3.48 9.62
N ASP A 82 -9.29 -4.43 8.70
CA ASP A 82 -8.37 -5.58 8.75
C ASP A 82 -6.90 -5.12 8.75
N LEU A 83 -6.54 -4.18 7.87
CA LEU A 83 -5.17 -3.67 7.74
C LEU A 83 -4.79 -2.68 8.85
N SER A 84 -5.75 -2.08 9.55
CA SER A 84 -5.46 -1.18 10.69
C SER A 84 -4.78 -1.90 11.85
N GLN A 85 -4.86 -3.24 11.87
CA GLN A 85 -4.19 -4.10 12.84
C GLN A 85 -2.72 -4.38 12.47
N VAL A 86 -2.24 -3.91 11.31
CA VAL A 86 -0.86 -4.10 10.85
C VAL A 86 -0.01 -2.91 11.32
N SER A 87 1.00 -3.16 12.16
CA SER A 87 1.78 -2.07 12.81
C SER A 87 2.58 -1.20 11.84
N ASP A 88 3.04 -1.80 10.75
CA ASP A 88 3.98 -1.16 9.82
C ASP A 88 3.26 -0.46 8.65
N MET A 89 1.91 -0.41 8.70
CA MET A 89 1.07 0.19 7.69
C MET A 89 0.26 1.35 8.27
N ARG A 90 0.32 2.50 7.60
CA ARG A 90 -0.52 3.66 7.86
C ARG A 90 -1.62 3.71 6.81
N LEU A 91 -2.86 3.88 7.25
CA LEU A 91 -4.00 3.99 6.34
C LEU A 91 -4.39 5.44 6.15
N VAL A 92 -4.71 5.81 4.92
CA VAL A 92 -5.30 7.11 4.61
C VAL A 92 -6.79 7.05 4.93
N GLU A 93 -7.23 7.98 5.79
CA GLU A 93 -8.62 8.10 6.14
C GLU A 93 -9.48 8.52 4.94
N ARG A 94 -10.66 7.92 4.82
CA ARG A 94 -11.60 8.16 3.72
C ARG A 94 -12.00 9.63 3.59
N VAL A 95 -12.17 10.32 4.72
CA VAL A 95 -12.49 11.77 4.74
C VAL A 95 -11.39 12.60 4.07
N ASN A 96 -10.13 12.18 4.14
CA ASN A 96 -9.02 12.89 3.50
C ASN A 96 -9.02 12.67 1.98
N LEU A 97 -9.35 11.45 1.53
CA LEU A 97 -9.56 11.18 0.11
C LEU A 97 -10.71 12.02 -0.44
N ARG A 98 -11.82 12.14 0.32
CA ARG A 98 -12.96 12.99 -0.06
C ARG A 98 -12.63 14.48 -0.10
N ALA A 99 -11.91 14.99 0.89
CA ALA A 99 -11.46 16.38 0.86
C ALA A 99 -10.59 16.66 -0.38
N ALA A 100 -9.65 15.77 -0.69
CA ALA A 100 -8.84 15.87 -1.91
C ALA A 100 -9.68 15.80 -3.20
N LEU A 101 -10.79 15.05 -3.21
CA LEU A 101 -11.73 15.01 -4.34
C LEU A 101 -12.50 16.32 -4.51
N GLU A 102 -13.04 16.84 -3.41
CA GLU A 102 -13.87 18.05 -3.38
C GLU A 102 -13.06 19.28 -3.81
N GLU A 103 -11.80 19.39 -3.38
CA GLU A 103 -10.87 20.45 -3.80
C GLU A 103 -10.56 20.44 -5.30
N GLN A 104 -10.56 19.27 -5.94
CA GLN A 104 -10.22 19.13 -7.35
C GLN A 104 -11.42 19.32 -8.29
N HIS A 105 -12.64 19.51 -7.74
CA HIS A 105 -13.89 19.68 -8.50
C HIS A 105 -14.11 18.61 -9.60
N LEU A 106 -13.71 17.37 -9.32
CA LEU A 106 -13.78 16.28 -10.29
C LEU A 106 -15.20 15.70 -10.39
N SER A 107 -15.62 15.41 -11.61
CA SER A 107 -16.85 14.64 -11.87
C SER A 107 -16.63 13.14 -11.64
N THR A 108 -17.70 12.39 -11.38
CA THR A 108 -17.67 10.92 -11.27
C THR A 108 -17.01 10.25 -12.49
N SER A 109 -17.21 10.81 -13.70
CA SER A 109 -16.60 10.28 -14.92
C SER A 109 -15.07 10.37 -14.92
N GLN A 110 -14.49 11.41 -14.32
CA GLN A 110 -13.05 11.58 -14.20
C GLN A 110 -12.46 10.61 -13.17
N LEU A 111 -13.22 10.32 -12.10
CA LEU A 111 -12.83 9.36 -11.06
C LEU A 111 -12.86 7.89 -11.52
N ALA A 112 -13.51 7.60 -12.65
CA ALA A 112 -13.46 6.27 -13.25
C ALA A 112 -12.05 5.93 -13.79
N SER A 113 -11.21 6.93 -14.05
CA SER A 113 -9.85 6.69 -14.53
C SER A 113 -8.89 6.34 -13.38
N ASP A 114 -8.20 5.22 -13.53
CA ASP A 114 -7.16 4.80 -12.59
C ASP A 114 -6.06 5.86 -12.44
N GLU A 115 -5.70 6.55 -13.52
CA GLU A 115 -4.71 7.63 -13.49
C GLU A 115 -5.13 8.78 -12.56
N THR A 116 -6.40 9.20 -12.63
CA THR A 116 -6.93 10.25 -11.75
C THR A 116 -6.97 9.77 -10.30
N ARG A 117 -7.43 8.54 -10.06
CA ARG A 117 -7.43 7.94 -8.72
C ARG A 117 -6.01 7.78 -8.16
N LEU A 118 -5.03 7.43 -8.99
CA LEU A 118 -3.61 7.39 -8.64
C LEU A 118 -3.08 8.77 -8.24
N LYS A 119 -3.41 9.79 -9.02
CA LYS A 119 -3.03 11.18 -8.72
C LYS A 119 -3.62 11.66 -7.39
N LEU A 120 -4.90 11.38 -7.14
CA LEU A 120 -5.58 11.76 -5.90
C LEU A 120 -5.01 11.05 -4.68
N GLY A 121 -4.70 9.76 -4.81
CA GLY A 121 -4.00 9.00 -3.79
C GLY A 121 -2.69 9.65 -3.36
N ARG A 122 -1.88 10.09 -4.33
CA ARG A 122 -0.64 10.83 -4.07
C ARG A 122 -0.88 12.16 -3.37
N ILE A 123 -1.91 12.91 -3.78
CA ILE A 123 -2.29 14.18 -3.13
C ILE A 123 -2.68 13.93 -1.67
N ALA A 124 -3.39 12.84 -1.39
CA ALA A 124 -3.75 12.42 -0.04
C ALA A 124 -2.58 11.79 0.75
N GLY A 125 -1.36 11.78 0.20
CA GLY A 125 -0.15 11.31 0.87
C GLY A 125 0.10 9.80 0.82
N ALA A 126 -0.68 9.05 0.04
CA ALA A 126 -0.49 7.60 -0.11
C ALA A 126 0.68 7.28 -1.04
N ASN A 127 1.47 6.26 -0.69
CA ASN A 127 2.47 5.66 -1.57
C ASN A 127 2.02 4.31 -2.15
N LEU A 128 0.99 3.71 -1.58
CA LEU A 128 0.29 2.53 -2.10
C LEU A 128 -1.19 2.85 -2.26
N LEU A 129 -1.80 2.28 -3.28
CA LEU A 129 -3.21 2.47 -3.59
C LEU A 129 -3.87 1.12 -3.84
N ALA A 130 -4.84 0.77 -3.01
CA ALA A 130 -5.70 -0.38 -3.22
C ALA A 130 -6.91 0.02 -4.07
N PHE A 131 -7.10 -0.74 -5.14
CA PHE A 131 -8.30 -0.72 -5.97
C PHE A 131 -9.00 -2.06 -5.82
N GLY A 132 -10.32 -2.02 -5.86
CA GLY A 132 -11.12 -3.23 -5.81
C GLY A 132 -12.30 -3.15 -6.75
N SER A 133 -12.78 -4.31 -7.15
CA SER A 133 -14.06 -4.45 -7.82
C SER A 133 -14.74 -5.73 -7.37
N TYR A 134 -16.06 -5.78 -7.51
CA TYR A 134 -16.81 -6.99 -7.24
C TYR A 134 -17.88 -7.23 -8.30
N MET A 135 -18.23 -8.50 -8.48
CA MET A 135 -19.30 -8.93 -9.37
C MET A 135 -20.15 -9.98 -8.66
N ALA A 136 -21.42 -9.66 -8.47
CA ALA A 136 -22.42 -10.59 -7.98
C ALA A 136 -23.09 -11.30 -9.16
N MET A 137 -22.99 -12.63 -9.19
CA MET A 137 -23.61 -13.46 -10.22
C MET A 137 -23.99 -14.83 -9.64
N ALA A 138 -25.21 -15.30 -9.96
CA ALA A 138 -25.68 -16.63 -9.58
C ALA A 138 -25.54 -16.96 -8.07
N GLY A 139 -25.83 -15.99 -7.20
CA GLY A 139 -25.73 -16.16 -5.74
C GLY A 139 -24.31 -16.15 -5.19
N GLN A 140 -23.31 -15.86 -6.02
CA GLN A 140 -21.92 -15.68 -5.60
C GLN A 140 -21.49 -14.23 -5.78
N VAL A 141 -20.52 -13.82 -4.99
CA VAL A 141 -19.77 -12.57 -5.16
C VAL A 141 -18.33 -12.94 -5.42
N ARG A 142 -17.82 -12.48 -6.56
CA ARG A 142 -16.39 -12.44 -6.85
C ARG A 142 -15.85 -11.06 -6.44
N ILE A 143 -14.75 -11.05 -5.71
CA ILE A 143 -14.07 -9.83 -5.27
C ILE A 143 -12.65 -9.87 -5.83
N ASP A 144 -12.24 -8.83 -6.53
CA ASP A 144 -10.91 -8.66 -7.08
C ASP A 144 -10.26 -7.44 -6.40
N VAL A 145 -9.04 -7.62 -5.86
CA VAL A 145 -8.26 -6.56 -5.21
C VAL A 145 -6.90 -6.45 -5.88
N ARG A 146 -6.44 -5.22 -6.10
CA ARG A 146 -5.07 -4.93 -6.54
C ARG A 146 -4.50 -3.76 -5.76
N VAL A 147 -3.21 -3.83 -5.43
CA VAL A 147 -2.46 -2.74 -4.82
C VAL A 147 -1.38 -2.29 -5.78
N VAL A 148 -1.34 -0.98 -6.02
CA VAL A 148 -0.44 -0.33 -6.97
C VAL A 148 0.45 0.65 -6.22
N ASP A 149 1.72 0.67 -6.57
CA ASP A 149 2.67 1.68 -6.13
C ASP A 149 2.38 3.02 -6.81
N ALA A 150 2.11 4.04 -6.00
CA ALA A 150 1.63 5.32 -6.50
C ALA A 150 2.66 6.08 -7.34
N GLU A 151 3.95 5.77 -7.18
CA GLU A 151 5.05 6.43 -7.88
C GLU A 151 5.35 5.75 -9.21
N THR A 152 5.47 4.43 -9.18
CA THR A 152 5.91 3.61 -10.32
C THR A 152 4.75 3.04 -11.14
N SER A 153 3.52 3.12 -10.63
CA SER A 153 2.34 2.46 -11.18
C SER A 153 2.47 0.93 -11.31
N LEU A 154 3.44 0.33 -10.62
CA LEU A 154 3.64 -1.12 -10.61
C LEU A 154 2.68 -1.79 -9.65
N VAL A 155 2.08 -2.90 -10.10
CA VAL A 155 1.25 -3.75 -9.24
C VAL A 155 2.14 -4.46 -8.21
N LYS A 156 1.87 -4.24 -6.93
CA LYS A 156 2.59 -4.87 -5.80
C LYS A 156 1.85 -6.09 -5.26
N PHE A 157 0.53 -6.11 -5.40
CA PHE A 157 -0.33 -7.21 -4.97
C PHE A 157 -1.56 -7.29 -5.89
N SER A 158 -2.02 -8.50 -6.16
CA SER A 158 -3.32 -8.73 -6.79
C SER A 158 -3.84 -10.10 -6.37
N GLU A 159 -5.10 -10.14 -5.96
CA GLU A 159 -5.76 -11.36 -5.53
C GLU A 159 -7.24 -11.27 -5.88
N ALA A 160 -7.85 -12.43 -6.13
CA ALA A 160 -9.28 -12.55 -6.33
C ALA A 160 -9.82 -13.70 -5.51
N THR A 161 -11.04 -13.54 -5.02
CA THR A 161 -11.76 -14.55 -4.23
C THR A 161 -13.21 -14.62 -4.70
N SER A 162 -13.87 -15.74 -4.45
CA SER A 162 -15.26 -15.96 -4.84
C SER A 162 -15.96 -16.84 -3.82
N GLY A 163 -17.21 -16.52 -3.51
CA GLY A 163 -17.97 -17.20 -2.45
C GLY A 163 -19.37 -16.61 -2.30
N SER A 164 -20.05 -16.97 -1.22
CA SER A 164 -21.35 -16.38 -0.92
C SER A 164 -21.19 -14.91 -0.50
N PRO A 165 -22.18 -14.01 -0.73
CA PRO A 165 -22.16 -12.67 -0.14
C PRO A 165 -21.93 -12.66 1.38
N GLN A 166 -22.36 -13.70 2.10
CA GLN A 166 -22.14 -13.82 3.55
C GLN A 166 -20.67 -14.09 3.93
N ASP A 167 -19.86 -14.60 3.00
CA ASP A 167 -18.45 -14.88 3.22
C ASP A 167 -17.54 -13.66 2.97
N ALA A 168 -18.10 -12.54 2.47
CA ALA A 168 -17.34 -11.38 2.02
C ALA A 168 -16.40 -10.82 3.10
N ALA A 169 -16.83 -10.73 4.36
CA ALA A 169 -15.98 -10.28 5.45
C ALA A 169 -14.78 -11.22 5.68
N LYS A 170 -15.00 -12.55 5.65
CA LYS A 170 -13.94 -13.56 5.79
C LYS A 170 -12.96 -13.53 4.62
N GLN A 171 -13.50 -13.34 3.42
CA GLN A 171 -12.73 -13.20 2.18
C GLN A 171 -11.82 -11.97 2.25
N MET A 172 -12.34 -10.83 2.72
CA MET A 172 -11.55 -9.62 2.91
C MET A 172 -10.46 -9.78 3.95
N GLN A 173 -10.74 -10.44 5.08
CA GLN A 173 -9.74 -10.75 6.09
C GLN A 173 -8.60 -11.61 5.51
N THR A 174 -8.94 -12.59 4.68
CA THR A 174 -7.95 -13.44 4.00
C THR A 174 -7.05 -12.60 3.07
N ILE A 175 -7.66 -11.75 2.25
CA ILE A 175 -6.94 -10.82 1.36
C ILE A 175 -6.03 -9.89 2.16
N ALA A 176 -6.51 -9.35 3.28
CA ALA A 176 -5.73 -8.44 4.12
C ALA A 176 -4.48 -9.13 4.71
N VAL A 177 -4.61 -10.38 5.16
CA VAL A 177 -3.49 -11.19 5.65
C VAL A 177 -2.46 -11.46 4.55
N HIS A 178 -2.92 -11.87 3.37
CA HIS A 178 -2.02 -12.10 2.23
C HIS A 178 -1.34 -10.82 1.75
N LEU A 179 -2.07 -9.70 1.72
CA LEU A 179 -1.54 -8.40 1.37
C LEU A 179 -0.47 -7.94 2.36
N ALA A 180 -0.76 -8.00 3.66
CA ALA A 180 0.21 -7.62 4.69
C ALA A 180 1.47 -8.50 4.62
N SER A 181 1.31 -9.82 4.47
CA SER A 181 2.43 -10.74 4.28
C SER A 181 3.23 -10.43 3.01
N LYS A 182 2.58 -10.10 1.90
CA LYS A 182 3.25 -9.78 0.63
C LYS A 182 4.06 -8.48 0.71
N LEU A 183 3.66 -7.55 1.57
CA LEU A 183 4.33 -6.28 1.79
C LEU A 183 5.34 -6.33 2.95
N ASP A 184 5.69 -7.53 3.44
CA ASP A 184 6.57 -7.76 4.58
C ASP A 184 6.16 -6.97 5.84
N ALA A 185 4.86 -6.71 5.99
CA ALA A 185 4.31 -5.97 7.11
C ALA A 185 3.87 -6.94 8.20
N SER A 186 4.21 -6.65 9.46
CA SER A 186 3.89 -7.53 10.58
C SER A 186 2.39 -7.49 10.89
N VAL A 187 1.70 -8.62 10.68
CA VAL A 187 0.31 -8.78 11.10
C VAL A 187 0.28 -8.97 12.61
N ILE A 188 -0.24 -8.00 13.34
CA ILE A 188 -0.62 -8.24 14.73
C ILE A 188 -1.93 -9.03 14.66
N SER A 189 -2.00 -10.18 15.36
CA SER A 189 -3.27 -10.90 15.56
C SER A 189 -4.26 -9.96 16.26
N GLY A 190 -5.04 -9.22 15.46
CA GLY A 190 -6.11 -8.36 15.90
C GLY A 190 -7.38 -9.17 16.18
N LYS A 191 -8.32 -8.54 16.90
CA LYS A 191 -9.63 -9.11 17.23
C LYS A 191 -10.33 -9.63 15.97
N GLU A 192 -11.13 -10.69 16.14
CA GLU A 192 -11.99 -11.22 15.08
C GLU A 192 -12.89 -10.09 14.55
N ASN A 193 -12.78 -9.79 13.26
CA ASN A 193 -13.56 -8.72 12.64
C ASN A 193 -15.02 -9.13 12.51
N ALA A 194 -15.93 -8.15 12.53
CA ALA A 194 -17.34 -8.42 12.42
C ALA A 194 -17.65 -9.11 11.08
N THR A 195 -18.17 -10.34 11.13
CA THR A 195 -18.52 -11.13 9.95
C THR A 195 -19.99 -11.00 9.56
N ASP A 196 -20.81 -10.37 10.41
CA ASP A 196 -22.23 -10.18 10.14
C ASP A 196 -22.47 -9.13 9.05
N MET A 197 -22.77 -9.62 7.86
CA MET A 197 -23.04 -8.78 6.69
C MET A 197 -24.29 -7.91 6.84
N MET A 198 -25.24 -8.25 7.70
CA MET A 198 -26.39 -7.38 7.99
C MET A 198 -25.94 -6.10 8.70
N LEU A 199 -24.98 -6.21 9.63
CA LEU A 199 -24.40 -5.05 10.30
C LEU A 199 -23.60 -4.18 9.34
N TRP A 200 -22.87 -4.79 8.40
CA TRP A 200 -22.16 -4.03 7.35
C TRP A 200 -23.10 -3.31 6.38
N LYS A 201 -24.23 -3.94 6.03
CA LYS A 201 -25.26 -3.26 5.25
C LYS A 201 -25.87 -2.07 6.01
N ARG A 202 -26.11 -2.22 7.31
CA ARG A 202 -26.59 -1.12 8.18
C ARG A 202 -25.52 -0.04 8.37
N TYR A 203 -24.25 -0.42 8.47
CA TYR A 203 -23.11 0.49 8.55
C TYR A 203 -23.08 1.43 7.34
N GLU A 204 -23.30 0.88 6.14
CA GLU A 204 -23.36 1.66 4.90
C GLU A 204 -24.48 2.69 4.85
N GLU A 205 -25.62 2.40 5.48
CA GLU A 205 -26.67 3.41 5.64
C GLU A 205 -26.19 4.59 6.50
N GLY A 206 -25.47 4.31 7.59
CA GLY A 206 -24.84 5.32 8.43
C GLY A 206 -23.82 6.16 7.64
N ILE A 207 -22.98 5.51 6.82
CA ILE A 207 -22.04 6.20 5.94
C ILE A 207 -22.78 7.07 4.91
N SER A 208 -23.87 6.59 4.30
CA SER A 208 -24.67 7.40 3.39
C SER A 208 -25.26 8.65 4.05
N LEU A 209 -25.61 8.57 5.34
CA LEU A 209 -26.07 9.73 6.12
C LEU A 209 -24.92 10.69 6.41
N MET A 210 -23.72 10.18 6.76
CA MET A 210 -22.51 10.99 6.89
C MET A 210 -22.19 11.76 5.60
N ASP A 211 -22.30 11.11 4.45
CA ASP A 211 -22.08 11.73 3.14
C ASP A 211 -23.06 12.87 2.84
N LYS A 212 -24.27 12.80 3.43
CA LYS A 212 -25.31 13.85 3.34
C LYS A 212 -25.19 14.90 4.45
N HIS A 213 -24.13 14.85 5.26
CA HIS A 213 -23.94 15.67 6.46
C HIS A 213 -25.04 15.52 7.53
N LEU A 214 -25.77 14.39 7.50
CA LEU A 214 -26.80 14.05 8.48
C LEU A 214 -26.19 13.27 9.64
N TYR A 215 -25.39 13.95 10.46
CA TYR A 215 -24.57 13.32 11.51
C TYR A 215 -25.39 12.70 12.65
N GLU A 216 -26.45 13.37 13.14
CA GLU A 216 -27.30 12.82 14.22
C GLU A 216 -27.99 11.49 13.83
N PRO A 217 -28.68 11.42 12.66
CA PRO A 217 -29.17 10.15 12.14
C PRO A 217 -28.07 9.10 11.99
N ALA A 218 -26.90 9.47 11.44
CA ALA A 218 -25.78 8.53 11.27
C ALA A 218 -25.29 7.96 12.62
N ILE A 219 -25.13 8.80 13.64
CA ILE A 219 -24.74 8.39 14.99
C ILE A 219 -25.75 7.39 15.58
N THR A 220 -27.05 7.59 15.31
CA THR A 220 -28.11 6.66 15.74
C THR A 220 -27.89 5.28 15.13
N ILE A 221 -27.66 5.21 13.80
CA ILE A 221 -27.36 3.96 13.09
C ILE A 221 -26.15 3.25 13.71
N PHE A 222 -25.05 3.97 13.93
CA PHE A 222 -23.83 3.38 14.47
C PHE A 222 -24.00 2.91 15.92
N LYS A 223 -24.79 3.62 16.74
CA LYS A 223 -25.12 3.18 18.09
C LYS A 223 -25.94 1.89 18.09
N GLU A 224 -26.89 1.73 17.18
CA GLU A 224 -27.65 0.48 17.02
C GLU A 224 -26.73 -0.68 16.63
N ILE A 225 -25.77 -0.44 15.74
CA ILE A 225 -24.74 -1.45 15.39
C ILE A 225 -23.93 -1.84 16.61
N LEU A 226 -23.48 -0.88 17.43
CA LEU A 226 -22.71 -1.16 18.65
C LEU A 226 -23.55 -1.82 19.75
N GLN A 227 -24.87 -1.63 19.78
CA GLN A 227 -25.75 -2.38 20.66
C GLN A 227 -25.82 -3.87 20.27
N ALA A 228 -25.85 -4.16 18.96
CA ALA A 228 -25.83 -5.53 18.45
C ALA A 228 -24.44 -6.19 18.53
N ASN A 229 -23.39 -5.42 18.26
CA ASN A 229 -22.00 -5.85 18.32
C ASN A 229 -21.10 -4.75 18.91
N PRO A 230 -20.85 -4.77 20.23
CA PRO A 230 -20.03 -3.78 20.91
C PRO A 230 -18.57 -3.71 20.43
N SER A 231 -18.09 -4.72 19.71
CA SER A 231 -16.73 -4.75 19.13
C SER A 231 -16.66 -4.31 17.67
N PHE A 232 -17.74 -3.76 17.10
CA PHE A 232 -17.76 -3.26 15.72
C PHE A 232 -16.95 -1.94 15.60
N ALA A 233 -15.62 -2.06 15.54
CA ALA A 233 -14.67 -0.94 15.60
C ALA A 233 -14.93 0.14 14.53
N ALA A 234 -15.36 -0.26 13.33
CA ALA A 234 -15.68 0.69 12.26
C ALA A 234 -16.82 1.65 12.65
N ALA A 235 -17.84 1.20 13.38
CA ALA A 235 -18.95 2.04 13.83
C ALA A 235 -18.53 3.00 14.94
N GLU A 236 -17.73 2.54 15.90
CA GLU A 236 -17.15 3.38 16.95
C GLU A 236 -16.33 4.54 16.36
N LYS A 237 -15.47 4.22 15.38
CA LYS A 237 -14.68 5.22 14.65
C LYS A 237 -15.57 6.28 13.98
N GLN A 238 -16.65 5.88 13.32
CA GLN A 238 -17.53 6.81 12.63
C GLN A 238 -18.35 7.68 13.59
N ILE A 239 -18.74 7.19 14.77
CA ILE A 239 -19.38 8.03 15.80
C ILE A 239 -18.44 9.15 16.23
N LYS A 240 -17.17 8.81 16.52
CA LYS A 240 -16.17 9.81 16.90
C LYS A 240 -16.01 10.88 15.82
N LEU A 241 -15.87 10.46 14.56
CA LEU A 241 -15.76 11.37 13.43
C LEU A 241 -17.01 12.26 13.27
N ALA A 242 -18.21 11.69 13.39
CA ALA A 242 -19.46 12.43 13.29
C ALA A 242 -19.56 13.55 14.35
N LEU A 243 -19.22 13.23 15.60
CA LEU A 243 -19.21 14.21 16.70
C LEU A 243 -18.19 15.33 16.44
N GLU A 244 -17.00 15.00 15.96
CA GLU A 244 -15.99 15.99 15.57
C GLU A 244 -16.50 16.92 14.45
N LEU A 245 -17.15 16.37 13.43
CA LEU A 245 -17.69 17.15 12.32
C LEU A 245 -18.86 18.06 12.72
N GLN A 246 -19.70 17.63 13.66
CA GLN A 246 -20.77 18.47 14.22
C GLN A 246 -20.21 19.72 14.92
N THR A 247 -19.10 19.59 15.66
CA THR A 247 -18.50 20.72 16.37
C THR A 247 -17.85 21.76 15.45
N ARG A 248 -17.66 21.45 14.17
CA ARG A 248 -17.07 22.36 13.17
C ARG A 248 -18.11 23.15 12.38
N GLN A 249 -19.40 22.84 12.52
CA GLN A 249 -20.53 23.53 11.88
C GLN A 249 -21.11 24.59 12.81
#